data_AF-A0A1X0SXP1-F1
#
_entry.id   AF-A0A1X0SXP1-F1
#
_cell.length_a   1.000
_cell.length_b   1.000
_cell.length_c   1.000
_cell.angle_alpha   90.00
_cell.angle_beta   90.00
_cell.angle_gamma   90.00
#
_symmetry.space_group_name_H-M   'P 1'
#
loop_
_entity.id
_entity.type
_entity.pdbx_description
1 polymer ?
#
loop_
_entity_poly.entity_id
_entity_poly.type
_entity_poly.pdbx_seq_one_letter_code
_entity_poly.pdbx_strand_id
1 'polypeptide(L)' 'MLATLVPIAGAEVVVLARARGRILRGAIAAPRSLPPFDHSAVDGYALALRAVADGQAG' A
#
# COMPACT_ATOMS: atom_id res chain seq x y z
N MET A 1 -20.86 11.02 30.39
CA MET A 1 -21.76 11.60 29.37
C MET A 1 -21.27 11.33 27.94
N LEU A 2 -20.76 10.12 27.64
CA LEU A 2 -20.41 9.67 26.28
C LEU A 2 -21.11 8.34 25.91
N ALA A 3 -21.65 7.63 26.90
CA ALA A 3 -22.25 6.30 26.74
C ALA A 3 -23.55 6.28 25.93
N THR A 4 -24.17 7.43 25.66
CA THR A 4 -25.41 7.57 24.90
C THR A 4 -25.18 7.97 23.44
N LEU A 5 -23.94 8.17 23.01
CA LEU A 5 -23.63 8.50 21.63
C LEU A 5 -23.67 7.24 20.76
N VAL A 6 -24.40 7.33 19.66
CA VAL A 6 -24.47 6.28 18.65
C VAL A 6 -23.76 6.78 17.39
N PRO A 7 -22.89 5.98 16.77
CA PRO A 7 -22.29 6.33 15.49
C PRO A 7 -23.34 6.63 14.42
N ILE A 8 -23.04 7.55 13.51
CA ILE A 8 -23.88 7.82 12.35
C ILE A 8 -23.95 6.54 11.50
N ALA A 9 -25.16 6.00 11.31
CA ALA A 9 -25.38 4.75 10.59
C ALA A 9 -25.39 4.92 9.04
N GLY A 10 -25.69 6.12 8.56
CA GLY A 10 -25.76 6.43 7.14
C GLY A 10 -24.38 6.47 6.49
N ALA A 11 -24.32 6.03 5.23
CA ALA A 11 -23.13 6.16 4.41
C ALA A 11 -23.51 6.44 2.97
N GLU A 12 -22.59 7.07 2.26
CA GLU A 12 -22.74 7.36 0.84
C GLU A 12 -21.41 7.12 0.14
N VAL A 13 -21.49 6.87 -1.17
CA VAL A 13 -20.32 6.74 -2.04
C VAL A 13 -20.14 8.07 -2.75
N VAL A 14 -18.95 8.65 -2.59
CA VAL A 14 -18.57 9.89 -3.25
C VAL A 14 -17.31 9.68 -4.09
N VAL A 15 -17.14 10.51 -5.11
CA VAL A 15 -15.87 10.59 -5.85
C VAL A 15 -14.74 11.10 -4.94
N LEU A 16 -13.50 10.66 -5.20
CA LEU A 16 -12.34 10.98 -4.34
C LEU A 16 -12.12 12.48 -4.14
N ALA A 17 -12.40 13.31 -5.17
CA ALA A 17 -12.29 14.76 -5.09
C ALA A 17 -13.19 15.38 -3.99
N ARG A 18 -14.27 14.70 -3.59
CA ARG A 18 -15.20 15.13 -2.53
C ARG A 18 -15.01 14.37 -1.21
N ALA A 19 -14.04 13.47 -1.13
CA ALA A 19 -13.82 12.63 0.06
C ALA A 19 -13.02 13.35 1.16
N ARG A 20 -12.31 14.44 0.85
CA ARG A 20 -11.47 15.16 1.82
C ARG A 20 -12.30 15.66 3.01
N GLY A 21 -11.88 15.32 4.23
CA GLY A 21 -12.54 15.70 5.47
C GLY A 21 -13.71 14.81 5.91
N ARG A 22 -14.04 13.76 5.13
CA ARG A 22 -15.06 12.77 5.49
C ARG A 22 -14.46 11.59 6.24
N ILE A 23 -15.33 10.79 6.87
CA ILE A 23 -14.94 9.59 7.62
C ILE A 23 -15.26 8.35 6.78
N LEU A 24 -14.32 7.41 6.68
CA LEU A 24 -14.56 6.14 6.01
C LEU A 24 -15.56 5.29 6.78
N ARG A 25 -16.52 4.71 6.06
CA ARG A 25 -17.50 3.78 6.63
C ARG A 25 -16.85 2.44 7.04
N GLY A 26 -15.76 2.06 6.38
CA GLY A 26 -15.09 0.77 6.60
C GLY A 26 -13.69 0.75 6.01
N ALA A 27 -13.02 -0.40 6.11
CA ALA A 27 -11.67 -0.59 5.61
C ALA A 27 -11.59 -0.44 4.08
N ILE A 28 -10.48 0.11 3.59
CA ILE A 28 -10.13 0.12 2.18
C ILE A 28 -9.20 -1.05 1.92
N ALA A 29 -9.64 -2.01 1.11
CA ALA A 29 -8.78 -3.10 0.66
C ALA A 29 -8.03 -2.69 -0.62
N ALA A 30 -6.73 -3.00 -0.68
CA ALA A 30 -5.97 -2.85 -1.91
C ALA A 30 -6.44 -3.91 -2.93
N PRO A 31 -6.82 -3.52 -4.17
CA PRO A 31 -7.31 -4.48 -5.15
C PRO A 31 -6.20 -5.33 -5.79
N ARG A 32 -4.93 -4.95 -5.60
CA ARG A 32 -3.75 -5.63 -6.16
C ARG A 32 -2.48 -5.23 -5.41
N SER A 33 -1.44 -6.05 -5.52
CA SER A 33 -0.09 -5.70 -5.06
C SER A 33 0.45 -4.48 -5.81
N LEU A 34 1.20 -3.64 -5.09
CA LEU A 34 1.92 -2.51 -5.67
C LEU A 34 3.33 -2.46 -5.05
N PRO A 35 4.40 -2.78 -5.80
CA PRO A 35 4.41 -3.13 -7.22
C PRO A 35 3.75 -4.50 -7.49
N PRO A 36 3.28 -4.75 -8.72
CA PRO A 36 2.71 -6.05 -9.09
C PRO A 36 3.76 -7.17 -9.28
N PHE A 37 5.05 -6.82 -9.33
CA PHE A 37 6.18 -7.74 -9.47
C PHE A 37 7.46 -7.10 -8.90
N ASP A 38 8.52 -7.90 -8.76
CA ASP A 38 9.82 -7.44 -8.28
C ASP A 38 10.47 -6.48 -9.29
N HIS A 39 10.80 -5.26 -8.85
CA HIS A 39 11.45 -4.26 -9.70
C HIS A 39 12.67 -3.67 -8.99
N SER A 40 13.62 -3.19 -9.77
CA SER A 40 14.76 -2.45 -9.22
C SER A 40 14.31 -1.08 -8.74
N ALA A 41 14.74 -0.69 -7.55
CA ALA A 41 14.53 0.66 -7.02
C ALA A 41 15.56 1.68 -7.55
N VAL A 42 16.60 1.19 -8.24
CA VAL A 42 17.74 1.97 -8.72
C VAL A 42 18.14 1.56 -10.13
N ASP A 43 18.88 2.43 -10.81
CA ASP A 43 19.61 2.07 -12.03
C ASP A 43 20.84 1.25 -11.66
N GLY A 44 21.04 0.10 -12.31
CA GLY A 44 22.14 -0.80 -12.01
C GLY A 44 22.04 -2.11 -12.78
N TYR A 45 22.78 -3.12 -12.31
CA TYR A 45 22.84 -4.44 -12.95
C TYR A 45 22.25 -5.50 -12.02
N ALA A 46 21.35 -6.33 -12.55
CA ALA A 46 20.83 -7.49 -11.83
C ALA A 46 21.87 -8.63 -11.86
N LEU A 47 22.33 -9.04 -10.68
CA LEU A 47 23.31 -10.12 -10.53
C LEU A 47 22.68 -11.30 -9.79
N ALA A 48 22.96 -12.51 -10.26
CA ALA A 48 22.68 -13.71 -9.48
C ALA A 48 23.83 -13.91 -8.48
N LEU A 49 23.52 -13.95 -7.18
CA LEU A 49 24.54 -14.07 -6.13
C LEU A 49 25.52 -15.24 -6.38
N ARG A 50 24.99 -16.39 -6.84
CA ARG A 50 25.78 -17.58 -7.19
C ARG A 50 26.82 -17.37 -8.30
N ALA A 51 26.61 -16.40 -9.19
CA ALA A 51 27.55 -16.10 -10.28
C ALA A 51 28.68 -15.15 -9.84
N VAL A 52 28.55 -14.55 -8.65
CA VAL A 52 29.51 -13.58 -8.10
C VAL A 52 30.35 -14.20 -6.98
N ALA A 53 29.94 -15.35 -6.44
CA ALA A 53 30.64 -16.06 -5.37
C ALA A 53 32.06 -16.52 -5.73
N ASP A 54 32.40 -16.62 -7.02
CA ASP A 54 33.74 -16.97 -7.51
C ASP A 54 34.73 -15.78 -7.49
N GLY A 55 34.24 -14.55 -7.21
CA GLY A 55 35.00 -13.30 -7.34
C GLY A 55 35.49 -12.66 -6.03
N GLN A 56 35.41 -13.35 -4.89
CA GLN A 56 35.98 -12.89 -3.61
C GLN A 56 37.12 -13.81 -3.15
N ALA A 57 38.15 -13.90 -3.99
CA ALA A 57 39.51 -14.27 -3.59
C ALA A 57 40.39 -13.04 -3.81
N GLY A 58 40.46 -12.18 -2.80
CA GLY A 58 41.22 -10.92 -2.80
C GLY A 58 40.96 -10.11 -1.56
#